data_AF-A0A2A3GY86-F1
#
_entry.id   AF-A0A2A3GY86-F1
#
_cell.length_a   1.000
_cell.length_b   1.000
_cell.length_c   1.000
_cell.angle_alpha   90.00
_cell.angle_beta   90.00
_cell.angle_gamma   90.00
#
_symmetry.space_group_name_H-M   'P 1'
#
loop_
_entity.id
_entity.type
_entity.pdbx_description
1 polymer ?
#
loop_
_entity_poly.entity_id
_entity_poly.type
_entity_poly.pdbx_seq_one_letter_code
_entity_poly.pdbx_strand_id
1 'polypeptide(L)'
;MRRTTHHRMPALAALALLLAGCGTQGGGEAGGSGTVSPAPTTPKGCAAARAELAATDTGRTFCLSVGEVIRIGLDGTSARPWAPVKAGGSGLEATNSGVVLQAGDASSAFKAVSAGTVRLTSSRPLCPSDPARISCEGLQEWAVTVVVTKP
;
A
#
# COMPACT_ATOMS: atom_id res chain seq x y z
N MET A 1 14.92 -37.49 31.15
CA MET A 1 13.66 -38.15 31.54
C MET A 1 12.60 -37.10 31.83
N ARG A 2 11.55 -36.99 31.00
CA ARG A 2 10.15 -36.73 31.42
C ARG A 2 9.25 -36.89 30.18
N ARG A 3 8.56 -38.02 30.09
CA ARG A 3 7.41 -38.25 29.19
C ARG A 3 6.17 -38.20 30.05
N THR A 4 5.13 -37.49 29.61
CA THR A 4 3.73 -37.87 29.84
C THR A 4 2.82 -37.22 28.80
N THR A 5 2.25 -38.09 27.98
CA THR A 5 1.18 -37.98 26.99
C THR A 5 -0.20 -37.79 27.61
N HIS A 6 -1.07 -36.96 27.01
CA HIS A 6 -2.55 -37.11 26.99
C HIS A 6 -3.06 -36.46 25.69
N HIS A 7 -3.38 -37.22 24.63
CA HIS A 7 -4.63 -37.93 24.31
C HIS A 7 -5.76 -37.10 23.63
N ARG A 8 -5.89 -37.40 22.33
CA ARG A 8 -7.10 -37.68 21.51
C ARG A 8 -8.11 -36.57 21.18
N MET A 9 -8.08 -36.26 19.87
CA MET A 9 -9.10 -35.82 18.88
C MET A 9 -10.53 -36.39 19.05
N PRO A 10 -11.50 -36.15 18.12
CA PRO A 10 -12.02 -34.93 17.47
C PRO A 10 -13.58 -34.86 17.54
N ALA A 11 -14.23 -33.80 17.03
CA ALA A 11 -15.66 -33.86 16.67
C ALA A 11 -16.02 -32.95 15.49
N LEU A 12 -16.69 -33.55 14.49
CA LEU A 12 -17.32 -32.93 13.33
C LEU A 12 -18.50 -32.02 13.74
N ALA A 13 -18.70 -30.94 12.98
CA ALA A 13 -20.04 -30.41 12.72
C ALA A 13 -20.08 -29.83 11.29
N ALA A 14 -20.78 -30.52 10.41
CA ALA A 14 -21.20 -30.01 9.11
C ALA A 14 -22.57 -29.33 9.28
N LEU A 15 -22.72 -28.10 8.77
CA LEU A 15 -24.03 -27.53 8.42
C LEU A 15 -23.91 -26.80 7.08
N ALA A 16 -24.56 -27.36 6.06
CA ALA A 16 -24.87 -26.68 4.82
C ALA A 16 -26.18 -25.91 4.99
N LEU A 17 -26.20 -24.64 4.57
CA LEU A 17 -27.42 -23.87 4.32
C LEU A 17 -27.24 -23.12 3.00
N LEU A 18 -27.94 -23.60 1.98
CA LEU A 18 -28.17 -22.94 0.70
C LEU A 18 -29.17 -21.80 0.91
N LEU A 19 -28.85 -20.61 0.39
CA LEU A 19 -29.85 -19.60 0.06
C LEU A 19 -29.59 -19.13 -1.37
N ALA A 20 -30.39 -19.66 -2.28
CA ALA A 20 -30.59 -19.10 -3.60
C ALA A 20 -31.44 -17.83 -3.46
N GLY A 21 -30.93 -16.70 -3.95
CA GLY A 21 -31.68 -15.45 -4.10
C GLY A 21 -31.79 -15.11 -5.57
N CYS A 22 -32.81 -15.66 -6.23
CA CYS A 22 -33.29 -15.20 -7.54
C CYS A 22 -34.45 -14.24 -7.27
N GLY A 23 -34.31 -12.97 -7.65
CA GLY A 23 -35.34 -11.95 -7.54
C GLY A 23 -35.57 -11.30 -8.89
N THR A 24 -36.82 -11.36 -9.35
CA THR A 24 -37.28 -10.95 -10.68
C THR A 24 -37.66 -9.46 -10.74
N GLN A 25 -37.31 -8.84 -11.86
CA GLN A 25 -37.86 -7.66 -12.54
C GLN A 25 -39.04 -6.89 -11.90
N GLY A 26 -38.84 -5.58 -11.72
CA GLY A 26 -39.89 -4.57 -11.55
C GLY A 26 -39.51 -3.31 -12.32
N GLY A 27 -40.24 -3.03 -13.40
CA GLY A 27 -40.18 -1.75 -14.12
C GLY A 27 -40.87 -0.65 -13.32
N GLY A 28 -40.35 0.57 -13.47
CA GLY A 28 -40.92 1.77 -12.88
C GLY A 28 -40.09 2.99 -13.27
N GLU A 29 -40.40 3.58 -14.43
CA GLU A 29 -40.04 4.97 -14.73
C GLU A 29 -40.74 5.90 -13.72
N ALA A 30 -39.96 6.71 -13.03
CA ALA A 30 -40.40 8.01 -12.52
C ALA A 30 -39.15 8.89 -12.30
N GLY A 31 -39.18 10.07 -12.92
CA GLY A 31 -38.06 11.00 -12.98
C GLY A 31 -37.55 11.46 -11.62
N GLY A 32 -36.23 11.44 -11.48
CA GLY A 32 -35.50 12.13 -10.43
C GLY A 32 -34.28 12.78 -11.06
N SER A 33 -34.35 14.10 -11.28
CA SER A 33 -33.19 14.94 -11.57
C SER A 33 -32.33 15.01 -10.30
N GLY A 34 -31.59 13.93 -10.04
CA GLY A 34 -30.55 13.88 -9.04
C GLY A 34 -29.22 13.86 -9.77
N THR A 35 -28.41 14.90 -9.59
CA THR A 35 -27.00 14.90 -9.96
C THR A 35 -26.32 13.72 -9.26
N VAL A 36 -26.26 12.57 -9.93
CA VAL A 36 -25.50 11.42 -9.49
C VAL A 36 -24.04 11.81 -9.61
N SER A 37 -23.41 12.12 -8.48
CA SER A 37 -21.97 12.31 -8.42
C SER A 37 -21.31 11.06 -9.02
N PRO A 38 -20.47 11.15 -10.06
CA PRO A 38 -19.84 9.97 -10.62
C PRO A 38 -19.04 9.28 -9.51
N ALA A 39 -19.26 7.98 -9.32
CA ALA A 39 -18.40 7.20 -8.46
C ALA A 39 -16.98 7.23 -9.06
N PRO A 40 -15.93 7.49 -8.27
CA PRO A 40 -14.58 7.56 -8.79
C PRO A 40 -14.25 6.26 -9.51
N THR A 41 -13.95 6.37 -10.81
CA THR A 41 -13.64 5.20 -11.63
C THR A 41 -12.20 4.81 -11.29
N THR A 42 -12.01 3.77 -10.46
CA THR A 42 -10.66 3.25 -10.23
C THR A 42 -10.07 2.78 -11.57
N PRO A 43 -8.89 3.29 -11.98
CA PRO A 43 -8.24 2.82 -13.18
C PRO A 43 -8.02 1.31 -13.13
N LYS A 44 -8.31 0.62 -14.24
CA LYS A 44 -8.00 -0.79 -14.38
C LYS A 44 -6.47 -0.95 -14.36
N GLY A 45 -5.95 -1.83 -13.49
CA GLY A 45 -4.52 -2.19 -13.45
C GLY A 45 -3.71 -1.59 -12.29
N CYS A 46 -4.34 -0.93 -11.32
CA CYS A 46 -3.71 -0.47 -10.08
C CYS A 46 -4.52 -0.89 -8.86
N ALA A 47 -3.87 -1.04 -7.72
CA ALA A 47 -4.57 -1.20 -6.44
C ALA A 47 -5.01 0.17 -5.91
N ALA A 48 -6.13 0.25 -5.18
CA ALA A 48 -6.40 1.43 -4.38
C ALA A 48 -5.25 1.65 -3.39
N ALA A 49 -4.83 2.90 -3.20
CA ALA A 49 -3.82 3.20 -2.19
C ALA A 49 -4.36 2.85 -0.80
N ARG A 50 -3.53 2.16 -0.02
CA ARG A 50 -3.80 1.88 1.39
C ARG A 50 -3.28 3.02 2.26
N ALA A 51 -3.62 2.99 3.56
CA ALA A 51 -3.22 4.01 4.53
C ALA A 51 -1.70 4.28 4.53
N GLU A 52 -0.88 3.25 4.36
CA GLU A 52 0.58 3.36 4.31
C GLU A 52 1.22 2.28 3.44
N LEU A 53 2.21 2.68 2.63
CA LEU A 53 3.05 1.80 1.84
C LEU A 53 4.30 1.40 2.60
N ALA A 54 4.72 0.15 2.42
CA ALA A 54 5.85 -0.46 3.11
C ALA A 54 6.90 -0.99 2.12
N ALA A 55 8.05 -1.42 2.65
CA ALA A 55 9.14 -2.00 1.84
C ALA A 55 8.68 -3.19 0.97
N THR A 56 7.65 -3.93 1.39
CA THR A 56 7.08 -5.07 0.65
C THR A 56 6.26 -4.67 -0.57
N ASP A 57 5.99 -3.37 -0.79
CA ASP A 57 5.22 -2.90 -1.94
C ASP A 57 6.02 -2.70 -3.21
N THR A 58 7.32 -2.97 -3.19
CA THR A 58 8.17 -2.73 -4.35
C THR A 58 7.60 -3.38 -5.62
N GLY A 59 7.64 -2.65 -6.73
CA GLY A 59 7.10 -3.07 -8.02
C GLY A 59 5.58 -2.90 -8.19
N ARG A 60 4.84 -2.46 -7.17
CA ARG A 60 3.38 -2.28 -7.25
C ARG A 60 2.98 -0.92 -7.82
N THR A 61 1.75 -0.87 -8.34
CA THR A 61 1.10 0.36 -8.82
C THR A 61 -0.13 0.67 -7.97
N PHE A 62 -0.26 1.92 -7.53
CA PHE A 62 -1.36 2.42 -6.71
C PHE A 62 -2.09 3.57 -7.40
N CYS A 63 -3.41 3.61 -7.26
CA CYS A 63 -4.22 4.71 -7.73
C CYS A 63 -4.67 5.62 -6.60
N LEU A 64 -4.63 6.92 -6.88
CA LEU A 64 -5.12 7.99 -6.03
C LEU A 64 -6.03 8.92 -6.83
N SER A 65 -7.06 9.43 -6.18
CA SER A 65 -7.80 10.60 -6.66
C SER A 65 -7.11 11.88 -6.19
N VAL A 66 -7.25 12.97 -6.97
CA VAL A 66 -6.82 14.30 -6.50
C VAL A 66 -7.45 14.62 -5.14
N GLY A 67 -6.63 15.05 -4.19
CA GLY A 67 -7.02 15.33 -2.81
C GLY A 67 -6.58 14.27 -1.81
N GLU A 68 -6.36 13.02 -2.25
CA GLU A 68 -5.92 11.94 -1.38
C GLU A 68 -4.44 12.09 -0.97
N VAL A 69 -4.07 11.47 0.15
CA VAL A 69 -2.70 11.46 0.66
C VAL A 69 -2.23 10.02 0.73
N ILE A 70 -1.04 9.78 0.19
CA ILE A 70 -0.34 8.51 0.33
C ILE A 70 0.83 8.67 1.30
N ARG A 71 0.95 7.72 2.24
CA ARG A 71 2.04 7.66 3.21
C ARG A 71 2.96 6.49 2.89
N ILE A 72 4.24 6.67 3.18
CA ILE A 72 5.28 5.67 2.98
C ILE A 72 6.04 5.57 4.30
N GLY A 73 6.16 4.34 4.80
CA GLY A 73 6.98 3.97 5.94
C GLY A 73 7.89 2.82 5.53
N LEU A 74 9.18 3.12 5.40
CA LEU A 74 10.20 2.12 5.10
C LEU A 74 11.01 1.83 6.36
N ASP A 75 10.70 0.70 6.99
CA ASP A 75 11.41 0.25 8.18
C ASP A 75 12.86 -0.12 7.83
N GLY A 76 13.78 0.60 8.46
CA GLY A 76 15.20 0.44 8.32
C GLY A 76 15.88 0.17 9.65
N THR A 77 17.20 0.27 9.65
CA THR A 77 18.02 0.17 10.86
C THR A 77 19.19 1.14 10.72
N SER A 78 19.81 1.55 11.83
CA SER A 78 21.02 2.36 11.78
C SER A 78 22.15 1.73 10.94
N ALA A 79 22.24 0.40 10.92
CA ALA A 79 23.23 -0.35 10.14
C ALA A 79 22.89 -0.44 8.65
N ARG A 80 21.60 -0.38 8.29
CA ARG A 80 21.08 -0.43 6.91
C ARG A 80 19.94 0.57 6.76
N PRO A 81 20.27 1.86 6.68
CA PRO A 81 19.27 2.92 6.63
C PRO A 81 18.64 2.98 5.23
N TRP A 82 17.36 3.33 5.17
CA TRP A 82 16.74 3.76 3.91
C TRP A 82 17.13 5.19 3.56
N ALA A 83 17.37 5.43 2.28
CA ALA A 83 17.47 6.77 1.75
C ALA A 83 16.10 7.48 1.79
N PRO A 84 16.08 8.82 1.83
CA PRO A 84 14.83 9.57 1.68
C PRO A 84 14.08 9.18 0.40
N VAL A 85 12.75 9.07 0.49
CA VAL A 85 11.91 8.73 -0.66
C VAL A 85 11.92 9.89 -1.65
N LYS A 86 12.23 9.59 -2.92
CA LYS A 86 12.21 10.55 -4.02
C LYS A 86 10.96 10.35 -4.87
N ALA A 87 10.38 11.45 -5.33
CA ALA A 87 9.29 11.45 -6.29
C ALA A 87 9.78 11.94 -7.65
N GLY A 88 9.53 11.15 -8.71
CA GLY A 88 9.79 11.53 -10.09
C GLY A 88 8.51 11.51 -10.91
N GLY A 89 8.19 12.60 -11.59
CA GLY A 89 6.93 12.77 -12.34
C GLY A 89 6.14 13.98 -11.84
N SER A 90 4.82 13.99 -12.12
CA SER A 90 3.91 15.06 -11.71
C SER A 90 2.61 14.49 -11.14
N GLY A 91 1.94 15.27 -10.28
CA GLY A 91 0.67 14.91 -9.66
C GLY A 91 0.70 14.73 -8.15
N LEU A 92 1.90 14.62 -7.57
CA LEU A 92 2.13 14.53 -6.14
C LEU A 92 2.90 15.76 -5.62
N GLU A 93 2.51 16.25 -4.46
CA GLU A 93 3.22 17.28 -3.70
C GLU A 93 3.60 16.73 -2.32
N ALA A 94 4.83 16.98 -1.87
CA ALA A 94 5.29 16.54 -0.56
C ALA A 94 4.46 17.21 0.55
N THR A 95 4.09 16.43 1.56
CA THR A 95 3.35 16.93 2.73
C THR A 95 3.90 16.33 4.02
N ASN A 96 3.38 16.76 5.16
CA ASN A 96 3.87 16.33 6.46
C ASN A 96 3.62 14.82 6.67
N SER A 97 4.71 14.07 6.89
CA SER A 97 4.66 12.62 7.11
C SER A 97 4.03 12.22 8.44
N GLY A 98 3.98 13.10 9.44
CA GLY A 98 3.25 12.91 10.70
C GLY A 98 3.79 11.81 11.61
N VAL A 99 4.93 11.20 11.30
CA VAL A 99 5.50 10.06 12.04
C VAL A 99 6.87 10.42 12.63
N VAL A 100 7.13 9.94 13.85
CA VAL A 100 8.45 9.98 14.49
C VAL A 100 9.37 8.98 13.79
N LEU A 101 10.46 9.48 13.20
CA LEU A 101 11.46 8.64 12.52
C LEU A 101 12.37 7.95 13.53
N GLN A 102 12.38 6.61 13.57
CA GLN A 102 13.47 5.88 14.20
C GLN A 102 14.73 5.99 13.32
N ALA A 103 15.90 5.85 13.93
CA ALA A 103 17.16 5.95 13.21
C ALA A 103 17.27 4.86 12.13
N GLY A 104 17.32 5.29 10.88
CA GLY A 104 17.45 4.44 9.70
C GLY A 104 16.16 4.19 8.93
N ASP A 105 15.00 4.60 9.47
CA ASP A 105 13.74 4.57 8.73
C ASP A 105 13.67 5.70 7.70
N ALA A 106 12.85 5.50 6.67
CA ALA A 106 12.41 6.59 5.80
C ALA A 106 10.88 6.71 5.84
N SER A 107 10.39 7.87 6.28
CA SER A 107 8.96 8.22 6.21
C SER A 107 8.73 9.40 5.29
N SER A 108 7.67 9.34 4.49
CA SER A 108 7.26 10.42 3.59
C SER A 108 5.76 10.39 3.39
N ALA A 109 5.17 11.55 3.12
CA ALA A 109 3.78 11.65 2.69
C ALA A 109 3.68 12.57 1.48
N PHE A 110 2.79 12.21 0.57
CA PHE A 110 2.52 12.99 -0.63
C PHE A 110 1.02 13.17 -0.80
N LYS A 111 0.60 14.41 -1.08
CA LYS A 111 -0.78 14.71 -1.46
C LYS A 111 -0.90 14.67 -2.99
N ALA A 112 -1.95 14.03 -3.48
CA ALA A 112 -2.35 14.07 -4.88
C ALA A 112 -2.95 15.46 -5.20
N VAL A 113 -2.29 16.23 -6.05
CA VAL A 113 -2.68 17.62 -6.38
C VAL A 113 -3.13 17.81 -7.81
N SER A 114 -2.74 16.91 -8.72
CA SER A 114 -3.17 16.90 -10.11
C SER A 114 -3.05 15.51 -10.70
N ALA A 115 -3.81 15.24 -11.78
CA ALA A 115 -3.69 13.97 -12.47
C ALA A 115 -2.29 13.80 -13.08
N GLY A 116 -1.76 12.59 -13.04
CA GLY A 116 -0.41 12.30 -13.48
C GLY A 116 0.07 10.91 -13.08
N THR A 117 1.32 10.59 -13.39
CA THR A 117 1.98 9.36 -12.94
C THR A 117 3.28 9.73 -12.28
N VAL A 118 3.50 9.20 -11.07
CA VAL A 118 4.68 9.46 -10.26
C VAL A 118 5.35 8.15 -9.90
N ARG A 119 6.65 8.07 -10.11
CA ARG A 119 7.49 6.99 -9.57
C ARG A 119 8.04 7.44 -8.23
N LEU A 120 7.75 6.69 -7.18
CA LEU A 120 8.37 6.87 -5.87
C LEU A 120 9.51 5.87 -5.73
N THR A 121 10.68 6.31 -5.28
CA THR A 121 11.86 5.46 -5.14
C THR A 121 12.62 5.71 -3.85
N SER A 122 13.29 4.67 -3.36
CA SER A 122 14.26 4.71 -2.26
C SER A 122 15.23 3.53 -2.42
N SER A 123 16.33 3.55 -1.68
CA SER A 123 17.29 2.45 -1.63
C SER A 123 17.88 2.31 -0.24
N ARG A 124 18.41 1.12 0.06
CA ARG A 124 19.21 0.87 1.26
C ARG A 124 20.34 -0.13 0.98
N PRO A 125 21.40 -0.15 1.80
CA PRO A 125 22.40 -1.23 1.75
C PRO A 125 21.78 -2.61 2.04
N LEU A 126 22.23 -3.65 1.33
CA LEU A 126 21.88 -5.05 1.63
C LEU A 126 22.67 -5.56 2.84
N CYS A 127 23.94 -5.19 2.93
CA CYS A 127 24.81 -5.49 4.05
C CYS A 127 24.95 -4.27 4.97
N PRO A 128 25.20 -4.48 6.28
CA PRO A 128 25.58 -3.41 7.18
C PRO A 128 26.76 -2.59 6.64
N SER A 129 26.69 -1.27 6.76
CA SER A 129 27.82 -0.39 6.47
C SER A 129 28.72 -0.29 7.71
N ASP A 130 29.77 -1.11 7.77
CA ASP A 130 30.79 -1.07 8.84
C ASP A 130 32.16 -0.76 8.21
N PRO A 131 32.79 0.38 8.54
CA PRO A 131 34.09 0.76 7.97
C PRO A 131 35.25 -0.16 8.41
N ALA A 132 35.09 -0.96 9.46
CA ALA A 132 36.12 -1.85 9.98
C ALA A 132 36.05 -3.28 9.42
N ARG A 133 35.13 -3.54 8.49
CA ARG A 133 34.87 -4.87 7.92
C ARG A 133 34.73 -4.77 6.40
N ILE A 134 35.09 -5.83 5.70
CA ILE A 134 34.66 -6.00 4.31
C ILE A 134 33.14 -6.24 4.31
N SER A 135 32.40 -5.38 3.61
CA SER A 135 30.95 -5.49 3.45
C SER A 135 30.59 -5.74 1.99
N CYS A 136 29.38 -6.22 1.72
CA CYS A 136 28.90 -6.29 0.34
C CYS A 136 28.43 -4.91 -0.14
N GLU A 137 28.87 -4.49 -1.32
CA GLU A 137 28.46 -3.23 -1.97
C GLU A 137 27.09 -3.33 -2.66
N GLY A 138 26.22 -4.21 -2.15
CA GLY A 138 24.90 -4.46 -2.72
C GLY A 138 23.85 -3.47 -2.20
N LEU A 139 22.96 -3.02 -3.08
CA LEU A 139 21.83 -2.17 -2.73
C LEU A 139 20.51 -2.91 -2.93
N GLN A 140 19.58 -2.70 -2.00
CA GLN A 140 18.18 -3.02 -2.16
C GLN A 140 17.45 -1.79 -2.67
N GLU A 141 16.81 -1.90 -3.83
CA GLU A 141 15.93 -0.86 -4.35
C GLU A 141 14.49 -1.06 -3.85
N TRP A 142 13.83 0.06 -3.56
CA TRP A 142 12.40 0.12 -3.37
C TRP A 142 11.82 1.10 -4.37
N ALA A 143 10.77 0.68 -5.07
CA ALA A 143 10.07 1.58 -5.97
C ALA A 143 8.62 1.20 -6.21
N VAL A 144 7.75 2.19 -6.30
CA VAL A 144 6.33 2.02 -6.64
C VAL A 144 5.92 3.04 -7.69
N THR A 145 4.82 2.75 -8.39
CA THR A 145 4.19 3.69 -9.32
C THR A 145 2.87 4.18 -8.72
N VAL A 146 2.64 5.48 -8.74
CA VAL A 146 1.40 6.11 -8.31
C VAL A 146 0.75 6.77 -9.52
N VAL A 147 -0.50 6.40 -9.79
CA VAL A 147 -1.32 7.01 -10.84
C VAL A 147 -2.36 7.88 -10.16
N VAL A 148 -2.33 9.17 -10.44
CA VAL A 148 -3.32 10.13 -9.94
C VAL A 148 -4.35 10.39 -11.01
N THR A 149 -5.63 10.17 -10.69
CA THR A 149 -6.75 10.46 -11.58
C THR A 149 -7.49 11.73 -11.18
N LYS A 150 -8.14 12.34 -12.16
CA LYS A 150 -9.16 13.35 -11.89
C LYS A 150 -10.38 12.66 -11.22
N PRO A 151 -11.12 13.39 -10.37
CA PRO A 151 -12.43 12.95 -9.91
C PRO A 151 -13.38 12.64 -11.07
#